data_AF-A0A849T9I5-F1
#
_entry.id   AF-A0A849T9I5-F1
#
_cell.length_a   1.000
_cell.length_b   1.000
_cell.length_c   1.000
_cell.angle_alpha   90.00
_cell.angle_beta   90.00
_cell.angle_gamma   90.00
#
_symmetry.space_group_name_H-M   'P 1'
#
loop_
_entity.id
_entity.type
_entity.pdbx_description
1 polymer ?
#
loop_
_entity_poly.entity_id
_entity_poly.type
_entity_poly.pdbx_seq_one_letter_code
_entity_poly.pdbx_strand_id
1 'polypeptide(L)'
;MRFIGLVIGVILGSWVGSVSGAWAGGILGVIAGWAYGERSRTRNQPLVDRVVALEQSVRKLSEQVSALQSKQPSNTQASVEIQSASTPPQYRSVASDISTSQESLALPDVIAEPAELPAFSRPITPDTPRAKLRDQQLSEPTPNRNLNNNQWLSKLFKGNVLAKIGVVILFFGIASGLKLAVDMGLFPVSVRLVLGAFAAIALSVFGYHRAQQPEHKMFGQAMQGGGLGILYLLVYFMLARYQIIGETLAFALFTLMGVTCVLLAARQDSRSLAMLGISGAFLSPVMAASSGGSQITLFSYFLLLNAFIISVNWFKGWRELNLSGFIFTLVIGMNWAFRSYQPGDFPISETFLILFFLLYSATPVLFNLFNAPGRLSWGDGMLLYG
;
A
#
# COMPACT_ATOMS: atom_id res chain seq x y z
N MET A 1 -18.01 7.61 -12.78
CA MET A 1 -18.62 6.90 -11.63
C MET A 1 -19.75 5.97 -12.07
N ARG A 2 -20.89 6.45 -12.61
CA ARG A 2 -22.04 5.60 -13.01
C ARG A 2 -21.65 4.33 -13.81
N PHE A 3 -20.77 4.45 -14.81
CA PHE A 3 -20.26 3.31 -15.61
C PHE A 3 -19.46 2.27 -14.80
N ILE A 4 -18.75 2.70 -13.75
CA ILE A 4 -17.98 1.81 -12.86
C ILE A 4 -18.93 1.06 -11.91
N GLY A 5 -19.98 1.72 -11.42
CA GLY A 5 -21.06 1.08 -10.66
C GLY A 5 -21.79 0.01 -11.49
N LEU A 6 -22.06 0.31 -12.77
CA LEU A 6 -22.63 -0.66 -13.72
C LEU A 6 -21.70 -1.87 -13.90
N VAL A 7 -20.41 -1.66 -14.20
CA VAL A 7 -19.45 -2.76 -14.41
C VAL A 7 -19.30 -3.64 -13.16
N ILE A 8 -19.17 -3.05 -11.97
CA ILE A 8 -19.10 -3.81 -10.70
C ILE A 8 -20.41 -4.56 -10.44
N GLY A 9 -21.57 -3.91 -10.67
CA GLY A 9 -22.89 -4.52 -10.52
C GLY A 9 -23.14 -5.70 -11.47
N VAL A 10 -22.70 -5.60 -12.73
CA VAL A 10 -22.79 -6.69 -13.72
C VAL A 10 -21.84 -7.84 -13.38
N ILE A 11 -20.62 -7.56 -12.90
CA ILE A 11 -19.67 -8.59 -12.47
C ILE A 11 -20.20 -9.35 -11.24
N LEU A 12 -20.75 -8.67 -10.25
CA LEU A 12 -21.38 -9.31 -9.09
C LEU A 12 -22.66 -10.07 -9.46
N GLY A 13 -23.50 -9.47 -10.31
CA GLY A 13 -24.76 -10.08 -10.76
C GLY A 13 -24.58 -11.33 -11.64
N SER A 14 -23.53 -11.37 -12.47
CA SER A 14 -23.22 -12.54 -13.30
C SER A 14 -22.70 -13.74 -12.48
N TRP A 15 -22.16 -13.49 -11.28
CA TRP A 15 -21.68 -14.54 -10.37
C TRP A 15 -22.82 -15.45 -9.87
N VAL A 16 -24.07 -14.96 -9.88
CA VAL A 16 -25.30 -15.69 -9.55
C VAL A 16 -25.73 -16.65 -10.68
N GLY A 17 -25.05 -16.66 -11.83
CA GLY A 17 -25.22 -17.68 -12.87
C GLY A 17 -26.46 -17.53 -13.77
N SER A 18 -27.26 -16.48 -13.59
CA SER A 18 -28.40 -16.15 -14.44
C SER A 18 -28.21 -14.80 -15.13
N VAL A 19 -28.59 -14.72 -16.41
CA VAL A 19 -28.59 -13.46 -17.19
C VAL A 19 -29.43 -12.39 -16.49
N SER A 20 -30.56 -12.77 -15.89
CA SER A 20 -31.42 -11.89 -15.10
C SER A 20 -30.69 -11.29 -13.89
N GLY A 21 -29.79 -12.04 -13.27
CA GLY A 21 -28.94 -11.58 -12.15
C GLY A 21 -27.94 -10.51 -12.58
N ALA A 22 -27.33 -10.67 -13.76
CA ALA A 22 -26.42 -9.67 -14.33
C ALA A 22 -27.13 -8.33 -14.61
N TRP A 23 -28.36 -8.36 -15.16
CA TRP A 23 -29.17 -7.15 -15.37
C TRP A 23 -29.62 -6.51 -14.06
N ALA A 24 -30.11 -7.29 -13.09
CA ALA A 24 -30.51 -6.78 -11.77
C ALA A 24 -29.34 -6.13 -11.02
N GLY A 25 -28.18 -6.79 -10.99
CA GLY A 25 -26.94 -6.25 -10.42
C GLY A 25 -26.46 -4.98 -11.14
N GLY A 26 -26.54 -4.95 -12.47
CA GLY A 26 -26.21 -3.76 -13.27
C GLY A 26 -27.11 -2.56 -12.95
N ILE A 27 -28.43 -2.76 -12.83
CA ILE A 27 -29.40 -1.70 -12.49
C ILE A 27 -29.15 -1.17 -11.07
N LEU A 28 -28.98 -2.05 -10.08
CA LEU A 28 -28.64 -1.66 -8.71
C LEU A 28 -27.29 -0.90 -8.64
N GLY A 29 -26.29 -1.34 -9.40
CA GLY A 29 -24.99 -0.67 -9.53
C GLY A 29 -25.08 0.73 -10.17
N VAL A 30 -25.99 0.93 -11.12
CA VAL A 30 -26.30 2.25 -11.69
C VAL A 30 -26.99 3.16 -10.68
N ILE A 31 -27.99 2.66 -9.94
CA ILE A 31 -28.72 3.42 -8.92
C ILE A 31 -27.79 3.85 -7.78
N ALA A 32 -26.97 2.93 -7.26
CA ALA A 32 -25.97 3.24 -6.24
C ALA A 32 -24.91 4.24 -6.78
N GLY A 33 -24.45 4.06 -8.02
CA GLY A 33 -23.52 4.96 -8.70
C GLY A 33 -24.12 6.34 -9.05
N TRP A 34 -25.44 6.47 -9.10
CA TRP A 34 -26.18 7.72 -9.27
C TRP A 34 -26.27 8.47 -7.93
N ALA A 35 -26.80 7.80 -6.90
CA ALA A 35 -26.97 8.38 -5.55
C ALA A 35 -25.63 8.80 -4.91
N TYR A 36 -24.57 7.98 -5.05
CA TYR A 36 -23.23 8.34 -4.58
C TYR A 36 -22.60 9.47 -5.41
N GLY A 37 -22.89 9.51 -6.72
CA GLY A 37 -22.43 10.54 -7.63
C GLY A 37 -22.93 11.93 -7.24
N GLU A 38 -24.24 12.10 -7.08
CA GLU A 38 -24.85 13.37 -6.70
C GLU A 38 -24.40 13.83 -5.30
N ARG A 39 -24.36 12.92 -4.32
CA ARG A 39 -23.90 13.21 -2.95
C ARG A 39 -22.40 13.55 -2.86
N SER A 40 -21.61 13.16 -3.86
CA SER A 40 -20.19 13.54 -3.97
C SER A 40 -19.99 14.92 -4.62
N ARG A 41 -20.89 15.34 -5.51
CA ARG A 41 -20.82 16.64 -6.20
C ARG A 41 -21.14 17.79 -5.25
N THR A 42 -22.29 17.71 -4.56
CA THR A 42 -22.74 18.74 -3.62
C THR A 42 -21.75 18.98 -2.47
N ARG A 43 -21.07 17.92 -2.00
CA ARG A 43 -20.03 18.04 -0.96
C ARG A 43 -18.73 18.70 -1.44
N ASN A 44 -18.44 18.67 -2.74
CA ASN A 44 -17.15 19.13 -3.28
C ASN A 44 -17.21 20.54 -3.88
N GLN A 45 -18.37 21.05 -4.30
CA GLN A 45 -18.54 22.43 -4.76
C GLN A 45 -17.89 23.48 -3.84
N PRO A 46 -18.20 23.54 -2.52
CA PRO A 46 -17.62 24.55 -1.63
C PRO A 46 -16.10 24.44 -1.42
N LEU A 47 -15.43 23.39 -1.93
CA LEU A 47 -13.97 23.32 -2.01
C LEU A 47 -13.45 23.88 -3.35
N VAL A 48 -14.14 23.61 -4.46
CA VAL A 48 -13.82 24.18 -5.79
C VAL A 48 -14.01 25.69 -5.77
N ASP A 49 -15.13 26.17 -5.23
CA ASP A 49 -15.46 27.60 -5.14
C ASP A 49 -14.42 28.36 -4.30
N ARG A 50 -13.91 27.73 -3.23
CA ARG A 50 -12.80 28.26 -2.42
C ARG A 50 -11.47 28.32 -3.18
N VAL A 51 -11.13 27.29 -3.95
CA VAL A 51 -9.89 27.30 -4.77
C VAL A 51 -9.95 28.42 -5.81
N VAL A 52 -11.08 28.57 -6.52
CA VAL A 52 -11.28 29.66 -7.49
C VAL A 52 -11.20 31.03 -6.80
N ALA A 53 -11.78 31.20 -5.61
CA ALA A 53 -11.68 32.45 -4.85
C ALA A 53 -10.24 32.77 -4.37
N LEU A 54 -9.47 31.76 -3.97
CA LEU A 54 -8.04 31.94 -3.63
C LEU A 54 -7.22 32.32 -4.87
N GLU A 55 -7.42 31.65 -6.01
CA GLU A 55 -6.72 31.99 -7.27
C GLU A 55 -7.01 33.44 -7.71
N GLN A 56 -8.26 33.91 -7.57
CA GLN A 56 -8.62 35.30 -7.86
C GLN A 56 -7.97 36.28 -6.87
N SER A 57 -7.90 35.95 -5.59
CA SER A 57 -7.20 36.76 -4.58
C SER A 57 -5.70 36.88 -4.87
N VAL A 58 -5.04 35.76 -5.24
CA VAL A 58 -3.61 35.74 -5.59
C VAL A 58 -3.33 36.58 -6.84
N ARG A 59 -4.16 36.49 -7.89
CA ARG A 59 -4.02 37.32 -9.10
C ARG A 59 -4.12 38.82 -8.77
N LYS A 60 -5.15 39.24 -8.02
CA LYS A 60 -5.32 40.65 -7.61
C LYS A 60 -4.15 41.16 -6.77
N LEU A 61 -3.61 40.33 -5.88
CA LEU A 61 -2.46 40.71 -5.05
C LEU A 61 -1.17 40.82 -5.90
N SER A 62 -0.99 39.92 -6.87
CA SER A 62 0.10 40.02 -7.86
C SER A 62 0.01 41.30 -8.69
N GLU A 63 -1.18 41.62 -9.21
CA GLU A 63 -1.44 42.85 -9.99
C GLU A 63 -1.15 44.11 -9.16
N GLN A 64 -1.54 44.13 -7.89
CA GLN A 64 -1.24 45.23 -6.97
C GLN A 64 0.26 45.37 -6.69
N VAL A 65 0.99 44.25 -6.46
CA VAL A 65 2.44 44.29 -6.25
C VAL A 65 3.16 44.81 -7.50
N SER A 66 2.78 44.35 -8.70
CA SER A 66 3.33 44.86 -9.97
C SER A 66 3.02 46.35 -10.19
N ALA A 67 1.82 46.81 -9.86
CA ALA A 67 1.42 48.22 -9.98
C ALA A 67 2.07 49.14 -8.92
N LEU A 68 2.52 48.59 -7.79
CA LEU A 68 3.33 49.32 -6.80
C LEU A 68 4.80 49.37 -7.22
N GLN A 69 5.36 48.28 -7.74
CA GLN A 69 6.72 48.26 -8.29
C GLN A 69 6.88 49.23 -9.47
N SER A 70 5.88 49.34 -10.36
CA SER A 70 5.89 50.31 -11.47
C SER A 70 5.71 51.78 -11.05
N LYS A 71 5.47 52.05 -9.76
CA LYS A 71 5.36 53.40 -9.18
C LYS A 71 6.56 53.80 -8.31
N GLN A 72 7.55 52.92 -8.16
CA GLN A 72 8.80 53.24 -7.46
C GLN A 72 9.71 54.07 -8.40
N PRO A 73 9.98 55.35 -8.13
CA PRO A 73 10.84 56.15 -9.01
C PRO A 73 12.31 55.75 -8.85
N SER A 74 13.01 55.56 -9.98
CA SER A 74 14.45 55.33 -10.00
C SER A 74 15.21 56.52 -9.42
N ASN A 75 16.14 56.26 -8.51
CA ASN A 75 17.18 57.22 -8.13
C ASN A 75 18.51 56.47 -7.94
N THR A 76 19.62 57.21 -7.99
CA THR A 76 21.01 56.72 -7.91
C THR A 76 21.45 55.85 -9.09
N GLN A 77 21.57 56.49 -10.26
CA GLN A 77 22.74 56.23 -11.10
C GLN A 77 23.93 56.96 -10.47
N ALA A 78 25.01 56.22 -10.18
CA ALA A 78 26.29 56.79 -9.79
C ALA A 78 27.41 55.83 -10.20
N SER A 79 27.95 56.01 -11.42
CA SER A 79 29.07 55.21 -11.90
C SER A 79 30.37 55.59 -11.18
N VAL A 80 31.09 54.59 -10.68
CA VAL A 80 32.55 54.66 -10.55
C VAL A 80 33.10 53.40 -11.23
N GLU A 81 33.56 53.57 -12.46
CA GLU A 81 34.23 52.51 -13.21
C GLU A 81 35.71 52.46 -12.82
N ILE A 82 36.26 51.26 -12.61
CA ILE A 82 37.64 51.07 -12.18
C ILE A 82 38.52 50.89 -13.42
N GLN A 83 39.26 51.94 -13.81
CA GLN A 83 40.37 51.84 -14.76
C GLN A 83 41.61 52.57 -14.23
N SER A 84 42.80 52.03 -14.54
CA SER A 84 44.08 52.40 -13.91
C SER A 84 45.05 53.06 -14.89
N ALA A 85 45.83 54.06 -14.46
CA ALA A 85 47.22 54.27 -14.91
C ALA A 85 47.99 55.40 -14.20
N SER A 86 49.31 55.21 -14.08
CA SER A 86 50.39 56.22 -13.98
C SER A 86 50.57 57.06 -12.69
N THR A 87 51.74 57.70 -12.58
CA THR A 87 52.49 57.92 -11.31
C THR A 87 52.85 59.43 -11.08
N PRO A 88 53.72 59.87 -10.12
CA PRO A 88 53.40 61.00 -9.23
C PRO A 88 54.21 62.30 -9.52
N PRO A 89 54.08 63.38 -8.70
CA PRO A 89 55.01 63.54 -7.56
C PRO A 89 54.49 64.28 -6.28
N GLN A 90 55.34 64.27 -5.24
CA GLN A 90 55.52 65.13 -4.03
C GLN A 90 54.66 66.41 -3.89
N TYR A 91 54.20 66.86 -2.70
CA TYR A 91 54.89 67.24 -1.43
C TYR A 91 53.94 67.02 -0.21
N ARG A 92 54.30 66.49 0.97
CA ARG A 92 55.20 66.95 2.08
C ARG A 92 54.77 68.24 2.82
N SER A 93 54.23 68.12 4.06
CA SER A 93 54.70 68.80 5.31
C SER A 93 53.66 68.92 6.46
N VAL A 94 53.94 68.31 7.64
CA VAL A 94 53.70 68.78 9.06
C VAL A 94 52.24 69.14 9.52
N ALA A 95 51.72 68.87 10.73
CA ALA A 95 52.21 68.36 12.04
C ALA A 95 51.29 67.21 12.59
N SER A 96 51.61 66.41 13.62
CA SER A 96 51.44 66.62 15.10
C SER A 96 50.04 67.08 15.54
N ASP A 97 49.37 66.60 16.59
CA ASP A 97 49.76 65.94 17.86
C ASP A 97 48.96 64.63 18.12
N ILE A 98 49.47 63.52 18.68
CA ILE A 98 49.93 63.15 20.06
C ILE A 98 48.81 62.76 21.07
N SER A 99 48.91 61.52 21.58
CA SER A 99 48.32 60.94 22.81
C SER A 99 46.81 60.69 22.93
N THR A 100 46.31 59.81 23.81
CA THR A 100 46.82 58.55 24.44
C THR A 100 45.65 57.92 25.22
N SER A 101 45.48 56.60 25.19
CA SER A 101 45.08 55.72 26.32
C SER A 101 44.52 54.37 25.83
N GLN A 102 45.15 53.28 26.23
CA GLN A 102 44.53 51.95 26.37
C GLN A 102 44.69 51.55 27.84
N GLU A 103 43.65 51.02 28.47
CA GLU A 103 43.72 50.40 29.79
C GLU A 103 43.11 49.00 29.70
N SER A 104 43.68 48.03 30.43
CA SER A 104 43.28 46.63 30.42
C SER A 104 42.85 46.21 31.82
N LEU A 105 41.85 45.32 31.93
CA LEU A 105 41.39 44.81 33.22
C LEU A 105 41.37 43.28 33.23
N ALA A 106 41.89 42.73 34.32
CA ALA A 106 41.98 41.29 34.58
C ALA A 106 41.40 40.95 35.97
N LEU A 107 40.96 39.69 36.10
CA LEU A 107 40.50 39.00 37.31
C LEU A 107 41.71 38.26 37.97
N PRO A 108 41.61 37.64 39.18
CA PRO A 108 40.43 37.20 39.95
C PRO A 108 40.35 37.90 41.34
N ASP A 109 39.96 37.37 42.52
CA ASP A 109 39.73 35.99 43.00
C ASP A 109 38.97 35.96 44.37
N VAL A 110 38.89 34.77 44.99
CA VAL A 110 38.54 34.42 46.38
C VAL A 110 37.08 34.01 46.66
N ILE A 111 36.95 32.96 47.49
CA ILE A 111 35.75 32.14 47.76
C ILE A 111 35.49 32.09 49.28
N ALA A 112 34.23 32.16 49.73
CA ALA A 112 33.79 31.72 51.07
C ALA A 112 32.27 31.43 51.14
N GLU A 113 31.88 30.49 52.01
CA GLU A 113 30.52 30.00 52.33
C GLU A 113 30.58 29.36 53.75
N PRO A 114 29.48 28.96 54.44
CA PRO A 114 28.08 29.44 54.51
C PRO A 114 27.69 29.91 55.96
N ALA A 115 26.41 30.24 56.22
CA ALA A 115 25.55 29.62 57.27
C ALA A 115 24.44 30.51 57.93
N GLU A 116 23.32 29.82 58.28
CA GLU A 116 22.31 30.09 59.33
C GLU A 116 21.20 31.18 59.21
N LEU A 117 20.10 30.92 59.95
CA LEU A 117 18.74 31.50 59.94
C LEU A 117 18.26 31.66 61.42
N PRO A 118 17.31 32.56 61.82
CA PRO A 118 15.89 32.58 61.39
C PRO A 118 15.30 34.04 61.31
N ALA A 119 14.03 34.45 61.57
CA ALA A 119 12.82 33.81 62.12
C ALA A 119 11.47 34.52 61.80
N PHE A 120 10.39 33.74 61.82
CA PHE A 120 8.95 34.02 62.11
C PHE A 120 8.28 35.40 61.96
N SER A 121 7.35 35.47 60.99
CA SER A 121 5.96 36.02 61.07
C SER A 121 5.26 35.79 59.71
N ARG A 122 3.98 35.42 59.56
CA ARG A 122 2.79 35.28 60.45
C ARG A 122 1.85 34.15 59.89
N PRO A 123 0.62 33.88 60.40
CA PRO A 123 0.01 32.53 60.33
C PRO A 123 -0.77 32.17 59.04
N ILE A 124 -1.13 30.89 58.97
CA ILE A 124 -1.86 30.21 57.89
C ILE A 124 -3.38 30.26 58.11
N THR A 125 -4.15 30.51 57.05
CA THR A 125 -5.60 30.21 56.95
C THR A 125 -5.82 29.10 55.91
N PRO A 126 -6.65 28.08 56.18
CA PRO A 126 -6.87 26.99 55.23
C PRO A 126 -7.97 27.33 54.22
N ASP A 127 -7.61 27.50 52.95
CA ASP A 127 -8.57 27.74 51.87
C ASP A 127 -8.64 26.56 50.89
N THR A 128 -9.86 26.26 50.39
CA THR A 128 -10.17 24.99 49.71
C THR A 128 -9.95 25.09 48.20
N PRO A 129 -9.28 24.11 47.54
CA PRO A 129 -8.93 24.22 46.12
C PRO A 129 -10.15 24.08 45.18
N ARG A 130 -10.77 25.21 44.80
CA ARG A 130 -11.88 25.23 43.82
C ARG A 130 -11.85 26.40 42.81
N ALA A 131 -10.69 26.65 42.20
CA ALA A 131 -10.51 27.72 41.21
C ALA A 131 -9.82 27.29 39.88
N LYS A 132 -10.01 26.02 39.44
CA LYS A 132 -9.67 25.57 38.06
C LYS A 132 -10.79 24.72 37.46
N LEU A 133 -11.95 25.34 37.25
CA LEU A 133 -13.11 24.77 36.52
C LEU A 133 -13.57 25.67 35.36
N ARG A 134 -12.60 26.24 34.64
CA ARG A 134 -12.76 26.74 33.28
C ARG A 134 -11.49 26.42 32.48
N ASP A 135 -11.65 26.33 31.16
CA ASP A 135 -10.62 25.99 30.17
C ASP A 135 -10.16 24.52 30.10
N GLN A 136 -11.06 23.60 30.43
CA GLN A 136 -11.06 22.24 29.84
C GLN A 136 -12.31 22.04 28.97
N GLN A 137 -12.47 22.89 27.95
CA GLN A 137 -13.57 22.78 26.99
C GLN A 137 -13.31 21.61 26.04
N LEU A 138 -14.31 20.76 25.83
CA LEU A 138 -14.21 19.53 25.04
C LEU A 138 -13.60 19.78 23.65
N SER A 139 -12.41 19.22 23.42
CA SER A 139 -11.98 18.86 22.08
C SER A 139 -12.49 17.44 21.80
N GLU A 140 -13.59 17.34 21.08
CA GLU A 140 -14.16 16.04 20.68
C GLU A 140 -13.13 15.20 19.91
N PRO A 141 -13.10 13.87 20.08
CA PRO A 141 -12.27 12.99 19.28
C PRO A 141 -12.85 12.90 17.86
N THR A 142 -12.65 13.95 17.06
CA THR A 142 -13.17 14.02 15.69
C THR A 142 -12.70 12.79 14.90
N PRO A 143 -13.63 11.92 14.42
CA PRO A 143 -13.28 10.69 13.72
C PRO A 143 -12.94 11.00 12.26
N ASN A 144 -12.11 12.04 12.03
CA ASN A 144 -11.72 12.51 10.70
C ASN A 144 -10.60 11.63 10.11
N ARG A 145 -10.83 10.31 10.17
CA ARG A 145 -10.12 9.32 9.38
C ARG A 145 -10.51 9.55 7.92
N ASN A 146 -9.84 10.53 7.30
CA ASN A 146 -9.93 10.87 5.89
C ASN A 146 -9.48 9.66 5.05
N LEU A 147 -10.39 8.69 4.88
CA LEU A 147 -10.36 7.66 3.84
C LEU A 147 -10.61 8.35 2.50
N ASN A 148 -9.66 9.20 2.12
CA ASN A 148 -9.62 9.91 0.86
C ASN A 148 -9.55 8.85 -0.24
N ASN A 149 -10.70 8.59 -0.87
CA ASN A 149 -10.91 7.47 -1.79
C ASN A 149 -9.96 7.51 -3.00
N ASN A 150 -9.38 8.68 -3.27
CA ASN A 150 -8.38 8.89 -4.31
C ASN A 150 -6.97 8.43 -3.88
N GLN A 151 -6.76 7.91 -2.66
CA GLN A 151 -5.47 7.34 -2.21
C GLN A 151 -5.07 6.09 -3.02
N TRP A 152 -6.02 5.28 -3.49
CA TRP A 152 -5.75 4.21 -4.46
C TRP A 152 -5.12 4.81 -5.70
N LEU A 153 -5.84 5.72 -6.37
CA LEU A 153 -5.42 6.22 -7.68
C LEU A 153 -4.13 7.03 -7.56
N SER A 154 -3.97 7.87 -6.55
CA SER A 154 -2.72 8.59 -6.31
C SER A 154 -1.55 7.68 -5.88
N LYS A 155 -1.77 6.47 -5.33
CA LYS A 155 -0.71 5.45 -5.16
C LYS A 155 -0.38 4.70 -6.47
N LEU A 156 -1.35 4.53 -7.37
CA LEU A 156 -1.09 4.01 -8.72
C LEU A 156 -0.39 5.04 -9.62
N PHE A 157 -0.74 6.32 -9.51
CA PHE A 157 -0.12 7.41 -10.29
C PHE A 157 1.14 8.04 -9.63
N LYS A 158 1.46 7.72 -8.36
CA LYS A 158 2.79 8.02 -7.78
C LYS A 158 3.84 7.01 -8.24
N GLY A 159 5.06 7.49 -8.46
CA GLY A 159 6.18 6.71 -9.02
C GLY A 159 6.08 6.58 -10.54
N ASN A 160 6.93 5.73 -11.14
CA ASN A 160 7.06 5.65 -12.60
C ASN A 160 5.84 4.96 -13.25
N VAL A 161 4.84 5.76 -13.65
CA VAL A 161 3.58 5.30 -14.25
C VAL A 161 3.82 4.58 -15.57
N LEU A 162 4.75 5.07 -16.39
CA LEU A 162 5.14 4.45 -17.67
C LEU A 162 5.65 3.01 -17.45
N ALA A 163 6.41 2.77 -16.38
CA ALA A 163 6.89 1.42 -16.03
C ALA A 163 5.74 0.50 -15.59
N LYS A 164 4.73 1.01 -14.86
CA LYS A 164 3.53 0.22 -14.48
C LYS A 164 2.69 -0.16 -15.71
N ILE A 165 2.49 0.79 -16.63
CA ILE A 165 1.84 0.56 -17.92
C ILE A 165 2.65 -0.45 -18.75
N GLY A 166 3.98 -0.33 -18.76
CA GLY A 166 4.89 -1.25 -19.44
C GLY A 166 4.76 -2.70 -18.97
N VAL A 167 4.60 -2.96 -17.67
CA VAL A 167 4.34 -4.33 -17.16
C VAL A 167 3.01 -4.88 -17.67
N VAL A 168 1.95 -4.06 -17.70
CA VAL A 168 0.64 -4.48 -18.21
C VAL A 168 0.69 -4.77 -19.71
N ILE A 169 1.31 -3.88 -20.50
CA ILE A 169 1.51 -4.06 -21.94
C ILE A 169 2.39 -5.29 -22.22
N LEU A 170 3.45 -5.52 -21.45
CA LEU A 170 4.30 -6.70 -21.61
C LEU A 170 3.56 -8.00 -21.27
N PHE A 171 2.72 -8.01 -20.22
CA PHE A 171 1.88 -9.16 -19.88
C PHE A 171 0.90 -9.49 -21.02
N PHE A 172 0.18 -8.50 -21.54
CA PHE A 172 -0.68 -8.68 -22.71
C PHE A 172 0.11 -9.03 -23.98
N GLY A 173 1.32 -8.50 -24.15
CA GLY A 173 2.20 -8.81 -25.29
C GLY A 173 2.69 -10.26 -25.27
N ILE A 174 3.09 -10.78 -24.11
CA ILE A 174 3.46 -12.20 -23.93
C ILE A 174 2.24 -13.10 -24.14
N ALA A 175 1.09 -12.76 -23.55
CA ALA A 175 -0.15 -13.53 -23.72
C ALA A 175 -0.62 -13.55 -25.18
N SER A 176 -0.59 -12.41 -25.87
CA SER A 176 -0.96 -12.27 -27.29
C SER A 176 0.05 -12.96 -28.21
N GLY A 177 1.36 -12.82 -27.94
CA GLY A 177 2.41 -13.52 -28.69
C GLY A 177 2.34 -15.04 -28.54
N LEU A 178 2.03 -15.54 -27.34
CA LEU A 178 1.81 -16.97 -27.10
C LEU A 178 0.53 -17.47 -27.79
N LYS A 179 -0.55 -16.67 -27.80
CA LYS A 179 -1.76 -16.96 -28.58
C LYS A 179 -1.46 -17.00 -30.09
N LEU A 180 -0.75 -16.00 -30.62
CA LEU A 180 -0.38 -15.93 -32.04
C LEU A 180 0.51 -17.12 -32.45
N ALA A 181 1.45 -17.51 -31.59
CA ALA A 181 2.27 -18.70 -31.78
C ALA A 181 1.46 -20.01 -31.69
N VAL A 182 0.31 -20.02 -31.01
CA VAL A 182 -0.69 -21.11 -31.05
C VAL A 182 -1.46 -21.09 -32.36
N ASP A 183 -2.08 -19.96 -32.71
CA ASP A 183 -2.94 -19.78 -33.88
C ASP A 183 -2.21 -20.09 -35.20
N MET A 184 -0.94 -19.70 -35.33
CA MET A 184 -0.14 -19.92 -36.55
C MET A 184 0.46 -21.34 -36.68
N GLY A 185 0.17 -22.27 -35.77
CA GLY A 185 0.62 -23.67 -35.90
C GLY A 185 2.14 -23.93 -35.71
N LEU A 186 2.97 -22.89 -35.62
CA LEU A 186 4.44 -22.90 -35.77
C LEU A 186 5.24 -23.88 -34.89
N PHE A 187 4.68 -24.38 -33.79
CA PHE A 187 5.41 -25.25 -32.84
C PHE A 187 4.49 -26.30 -32.20
N PRO A 188 5.00 -27.50 -31.87
CA PRO A 188 4.26 -28.46 -31.06
C PRO A 188 3.99 -27.92 -29.65
N VAL A 189 2.88 -28.36 -29.04
CA VAL A 189 2.37 -27.84 -27.76
C VAL A 189 3.43 -27.86 -26.65
N SER A 190 4.19 -28.95 -26.53
CA SER A 190 5.26 -29.10 -25.52
C SER A 190 6.33 -28.01 -25.64
N VAL A 191 6.76 -27.65 -26.86
CA VAL A 191 7.76 -26.61 -27.09
C VAL A 191 7.20 -25.23 -26.73
N ARG A 192 5.94 -24.95 -27.07
CA ARG A 192 5.26 -23.68 -26.68
C ARG A 192 5.18 -23.51 -25.16
N LEU A 193 4.82 -24.59 -24.45
CA LEU A 193 4.72 -24.59 -22.98
C LEU A 193 6.09 -24.41 -22.32
N VAL A 194 7.13 -25.12 -22.79
CA VAL A 194 8.51 -24.99 -22.29
C VAL A 194 9.07 -23.59 -22.57
N LEU A 195 8.89 -23.04 -23.77
CA LEU A 195 9.32 -21.69 -24.11
C LEU A 195 8.60 -20.63 -23.25
N GLY A 196 7.29 -20.78 -23.04
CA GLY A 196 6.50 -19.93 -22.16
C GLY A 196 6.97 -20.01 -20.70
N ALA A 197 7.30 -21.20 -20.20
CA ALA A 197 7.82 -21.39 -18.86
C ALA A 197 9.21 -20.77 -18.70
N PHE A 198 10.11 -20.95 -19.66
CA PHE A 198 11.42 -20.27 -19.67
C PHE A 198 11.28 -18.74 -19.68
N ALA A 199 10.40 -18.19 -20.53
CA ALA A 199 10.13 -16.75 -20.57
C ALA A 199 9.58 -16.22 -19.23
N ALA A 200 8.65 -16.96 -18.60
CA ALA A 200 8.05 -16.60 -17.34
C ALA A 200 9.02 -16.72 -16.14
N ILE A 201 9.91 -17.72 -16.15
CA ILE A 201 11.02 -17.86 -15.19
C ILE A 201 12.02 -16.72 -15.38
N ALA A 202 12.44 -16.44 -16.61
CA ALA A 202 13.36 -15.34 -16.92
C ALA A 202 12.78 -13.98 -16.48
N LEU A 203 11.49 -13.73 -16.73
CA LEU A 203 10.78 -12.54 -16.26
C LEU A 203 10.73 -12.47 -14.72
N SER A 204 10.52 -13.61 -14.05
CA SER A 204 10.51 -13.71 -12.58
C SER A 204 11.89 -13.45 -11.96
N VAL A 205 12.94 -13.98 -12.57
CA VAL A 205 14.34 -13.81 -12.14
C VAL A 205 14.82 -12.39 -12.41
N PHE A 206 14.50 -11.81 -13.57
CA PHE A 206 14.77 -10.40 -13.88
C PHE A 206 14.03 -9.47 -12.92
N GLY A 207 12.75 -9.75 -12.65
CA GLY A 207 11.94 -9.04 -11.66
C GLY A 207 12.56 -9.09 -10.27
N TYR A 208 13.06 -10.26 -9.84
CA TYR A 208 13.76 -10.41 -8.55
C TYR A 208 15.02 -9.53 -8.44
N HIS A 209 15.93 -9.61 -9.43
CA HIS A 209 17.15 -8.79 -9.43
C HIS A 209 16.83 -7.29 -9.45
N ARG A 210 15.85 -6.88 -10.28
CA ARG A 210 15.40 -5.49 -10.35
C ARG A 210 14.64 -5.04 -9.09
N ALA A 211 14.10 -5.97 -8.30
CA ALA A 211 13.44 -5.68 -7.03
C ALA A 211 14.42 -5.44 -5.86
N GLN A 212 15.66 -5.91 -5.96
CA GLN A 212 16.73 -5.61 -4.98
C GLN A 212 17.17 -4.14 -5.04
N GLN A 213 17.01 -3.48 -6.18
CA GLN A 213 17.35 -2.07 -6.36
C GLN A 213 16.23 -1.17 -5.80
N PRO A 214 16.49 -0.27 -4.84
CA PRO A 214 15.44 0.45 -4.10
C PRO A 214 14.57 1.33 -5.01
N GLU A 215 15.17 1.98 -6.01
CA GLU A 215 14.50 2.82 -7.02
C GLU A 215 13.49 2.04 -7.88
N HIS A 216 13.61 0.71 -7.93
CA HIS A 216 12.85 -0.16 -8.83
C HIS A 216 12.11 -1.28 -8.10
N LYS A 217 12.16 -1.33 -6.77
CA LYS A 217 11.53 -2.36 -5.93
C LYS A 217 10.09 -2.70 -6.34
N MET A 218 9.25 -1.67 -6.55
CA MET A 218 7.86 -1.86 -6.99
C MET A 218 7.72 -2.45 -8.41
N PHE A 219 8.61 -2.08 -9.33
CA PHE A 219 8.60 -2.56 -10.72
C PHE A 219 9.12 -3.99 -10.82
N GLY A 220 10.20 -4.31 -10.11
CA GLY A 220 10.72 -5.67 -10.01
C GLY A 220 9.68 -6.63 -9.41
N GLN A 221 8.98 -6.21 -8.36
CA GLN A 221 7.90 -7.00 -7.75
C GLN A 221 6.69 -7.19 -8.67
N ALA A 222 6.34 -6.19 -9.48
CA ALA A 222 5.29 -6.31 -10.48
C ALA A 222 5.69 -7.27 -11.63
N MET A 223 6.92 -7.16 -12.14
CA MET A 223 7.49 -8.10 -13.11
C MET A 223 7.52 -9.53 -12.57
N GLN A 224 7.96 -9.70 -11.31
CA GLN A 224 8.08 -11.00 -10.65
C GLN A 224 6.71 -11.66 -10.40
N GLY A 225 5.74 -10.89 -9.91
CA GLY A 225 4.36 -11.36 -9.77
C GLY A 225 3.72 -11.71 -11.12
N GLY A 226 4.04 -10.94 -12.18
CA GLY A 226 3.61 -11.22 -13.55
C GLY A 226 4.17 -12.54 -14.09
N GLY A 227 5.48 -12.78 -13.94
CA GLY A 227 6.12 -14.03 -14.35
C GLY A 227 5.58 -15.25 -13.60
N LEU A 228 5.40 -15.15 -12.28
CA LEU A 228 4.76 -16.20 -11.48
C LEU A 228 3.29 -16.42 -11.90
N GLY A 229 2.55 -15.36 -12.23
CA GLY A 229 1.20 -15.45 -12.79
C GLY A 229 1.16 -16.20 -14.13
N ILE A 230 2.11 -15.95 -15.04
CA ILE A 230 2.21 -16.69 -16.30
C ILE A 230 2.50 -18.19 -16.05
N LEU A 231 3.34 -18.52 -15.05
CA LEU A 231 3.57 -19.92 -14.66
C LEU A 231 2.30 -20.62 -14.12
N TYR A 232 1.50 -19.94 -13.30
CA TYR A 232 0.18 -20.43 -12.87
C TYR A 232 -0.75 -20.68 -14.06
N LEU A 233 -0.84 -19.74 -15.01
CA LEU A 233 -1.66 -19.95 -16.22
C LEU A 233 -1.16 -21.12 -17.08
N LEU A 234 0.16 -21.30 -17.22
CA LEU A 234 0.73 -22.41 -18.00
C LEU A 234 0.38 -23.78 -17.39
N VAL A 235 0.52 -23.96 -16.08
CA VAL A 235 0.14 -25.21 -15.40
C VAL A 235 -1.38 -25.43 -15.48
N TYR A 236 -2.19 -24.38 -15.34
CA TYR A 236 -3.64 -24.46 -15.56
C TYR A 236 -3.98 -24.90 -16.99
N PHE A 237 -3.33 -24.36 -18.03
CA PHE A 237 -3.53 -24.81 -19.41
C PHE A 237 -3.08 -26.26 -19.63
N MET A 238 -1.96 -26.68 -19.03
CA MET A 238 -1.46 -28.06 -19.11
C MET A 238 -2.47 -29.08 -18.57
N LEU A 239 -3.17 -28.75 -17.49
CA LEU A 239 -4.26 -29.55 -16.94
C LEU A 239 -5.55 -29.35 -17.77
N ALA A 240 -6.17 -28.18 -17.67
CA ALA A 240 -7.56 -27.97 -18.10
C ALA A 240 -7.77 -27.92 -19.61
N ARG A 241 -6.77 -27.49 -20.40
CA ARG A 241 -6.90 -27.38 -21.86
C ARG A 241 -6.20 -28.49 -22.64
N TYR A 242 -5.06 -28.97 -22.15
CA TYR A 242 -4.25 -29.97 -22.85
C TYR A 242 -4.26 -31.36 -22.20
N GLN A 243 -4.69 -31.49 -20.93
CA GLN A 243 -4.74 -32.75 -20.18
C GLN A 243 -3.41 -33.55 -20.19
N ILE A 244 -2.27 -32.84 -20.23
CA ILE A 244 -0.92 -33.42 -20.25
C ILE A 244 -0.48 -33.84 -18.84
N ILE A 245 -1.08 -33.26 -17.80
CA ILE A 245 -0.76 -33.51 -16.39
C ILE A 245 -2.03 -33.87 -15.61
N GLY A 246 -1.92 -34.79 -14.66
CA GLY A 246 -3.00 -35.11 -13.72
C GLY A 246 -3.17 -34.06 -12.62
N GLU A 247 -4.37 -34.01 -12.02
CA GLU A 247 -4.75 -33.01 -11.01
C GLU A 247 -3.75 -32.92 -9.85
N THR A 248 -3.31 -34.06 -9.31
CA THR A 248 -2.34 -34.13 -8.21
C THR A 248 -1.01 -33.43 -8.53
N LEU A 249 -0.52 -33.56 -9.77
CA LEU A 249 0.71 -32.90 -10.21
C LEU A 249 0.49 -31.39 -10.38
N ALA A 250 -0.64 -30.99 -10.98
CA ALA A 250 -1.00 -29.59 -11.13
C ALA A 250 -1.15 -28.89 -9.76
N PHE A 251 -1.78 -29.54 -8.79
CA PHE A 251 -1.93 -29.04 -7.43
C PHE A 251 -0.58 -28.93 -6.73
N ALA A 252 0.30 -29.94 -6.85
CA ALA A 252 1.66 -29.87 -6.31
C ALA A 252 2.47 -28.70 -6.91
N LEU A 253 2.33 -28.46 -8.22
CA LEU A 253 2.95 -27.31 -8.91
C LEU A 253 2.36 -25.96 -8.44
N PHE A 254 1.04 -25.86 -8.26
CA PHE A 254 0.40 -24.67 -7.68
C PHE A 254 0.88 -24.40 -6.24
N THR A 255 1.00 -25.44 -5.40
CA THR A 255 1.61 -25.31 -4.05
C THR A 255 3.04 -24.80 -4.15
N LEU A 256 3.87 -25.39 -5.01
CA LEU A 256 5.28 -25.01 -5.17
C LEU A 256 5.43 -23.56 -5.64
N MET A 257 4.57 -23.09 -6.56
CA MET A 257 4.53 -21.70 -7.01
C MET A 257 4.03 -20.75 -5.92
N GLY A 258 3.01 -21.13 -5.16
CA GLY A 258 2.48 -20.36 -4.03
C GLY A 258 3.49 -20.19 -2.91
N VAL A 259 4.08 -21.31 -2.46
CA VAL A 259 5.17 -21.34 -1.47
C VAL A 259 6.35 -20.49 -1.94
N THR A 260 6.80 -20.67 -3.19
CA THR A 260 7.90 -19.90 -3.76
C THR A 260 7.58 -18.39 -3.80
N CYS A 261 6.38 -18.00 -4.24
CA CYS A 261 5.96 -16.61 -4.28
C CYS A 261 5.91 -15.97 -2.88
N VAL A 262 5.35 -16.68 -1.89
CA VAL A 262 5.25 -16.21 -0.50
C VAL A 262 6.62 -16.14 0.18
N LEU A 263 7.53 -17.09 -0.08
CA LEU A 263 8.92 -17.03 0.42
C LEU A 263 9.72 -15.89 -0.23
N LEU A 264 9.55 -15.65 -1.54
CA LEU A 264 10.13 -14.50 -2.24
C LEU A 264 9.58 -13.18 -1.72
N ALA A 265 8.29 -13.14 -1.37
CA ALA A 265 7.66 -11.98 -0.75
C ALA A 265 8.16 -11.72 0.67
N ALA A 266 8.31 -12.77 1.49
CA ALA A 266 8.87 -12.70 2.84
C ALA A 266 10.34 -12.24 2.87
N ARG A 267 11.14 -12.65 1.86
CA ARG A 267 12.53 -12.18 1.66
C ARG A 267 12.65 -10.73 1.18
N GLN A 268 11.58 -10.14 0.63
CA GLN A 268 11.56 -8.77 0.13
C GLN A 268 10.72 -7.80 0.98
N ASP A 269 10.10 -8.31 2.05
CA ASP A 269 9.05 -7.66 2.83
C ASP A 269 7.94 -7.03 1.96
N SER A 270 7.44 -7.80 0.98
CA SER A 270 6.39 -7.36 0.06
C SER A 270 5.04 -8.02 0.34
N ARG A 271 4.19 -7.32 1.09
CA ARG A 271 2.80 -7.75 1.34
C ARG A 271 2.01 -7.95 0.03
N SER A 272 2.23 -7.10 -0.97
CA SER A 272 1.55 -7.17 -2.28
C SER A 272 1.94 -8.41 -3.08
N LEU A 273 3.22 -8.81 -3.08
CA LEU A 273 3.65 -10.04 -3.76
C LEU A 273 3.07 -11.27 -3.05
N ALA A 274 3.02 -11.27 -1.72
CA ALA A 274 2.42 -12.35 -0.94
C ALA A 274 0.91 -12.50 -1.20
N MET A 275 0.17 -11.38 -1.26
CA MET A 275 -1.25 -11.36 -1.64
C MET A 275 -1.48 -11.96 -3.04
N LEU A 276 -0.65 -11.61 -4.04
CA LEU A 276 -0.73 -12.20 -5.38
C LEU A 276 -0.42 -13.70 -5.37
N GLY A 277 0.61 -14.13 -4.64
CA GLY A 277 0.98 -15.54 -4.50
C GLY A 277 -0.13 -16.41 -3.91
N ILE A 278 -0.78 -15.91 -2.85
CA ILE A 278 -1.93 -16.57 -2.21
C ILE A 278 -3.16 -16.54 -3.13
N SER A 279 -3.43 -15.43 -3.81
CA SER A 279 -4.56 -15.32 -4.74
C SER A 279 -4.44 -16.35 -5.88
N GLY A 280 -3.24 -16.55 -6.43
CA GLY A 280 -2.98 -17.61 -7.41
C GLY A 280 -3.16 -19.01 -6.82
N ALA A 281 -2.58 -19.27 -5.65
CA ALA A 281 -2.65 -20.57 -4.97
C ALA A 281 -4.09 -20.98 -4.62
N PHE A 282 -4.96 -20.04 -4.27
CA PHE A 282 -6.39 -20.33 -4.05
C PHE A 282 -7.19 -20.44 -5.35
N LEU A 283 -6.96 -19.56 -6.33
CA LEU A 283 -7.84 -19.46 -7.50
C LEU A 283 -7.55 -20.54 -8.56
N SER A 284 -6.29 -20.91 -8.78
CA SER A 284 -5.93 -21.90 -9.81
C SER A 284 -6.49 -23.32 -9.55
N PRO A 285 -6.48 -23.87 -8.32
CA PRO A 285 -7.15 -25.14 -8.02
C PRO A 285 -8.68 -25.10 -8.19
N VAL A 286 -9.34 -23.96 -7.93
CA VAL A 286 -10.80 -23.81 -8.11
C VAL A 286 -11.17 -23.80 -9.60
N MET A 287 -10.39 -23.10 -10.42
CA MET A 287 -10.55 -23.14 -11.88
C MET A 287 -10.26 -24.55 -12.42
N ALA A 288 -9.26 -25.23 -11.88
CA ALA A 288 -8.90 -26.60 -12.26
C ALA A 288 -9.98 -27.62 -11.91
N ALA A 289 -10.40 -27.72 -10.64
CA ALA A 289 -11.26 -28.80 -10.13
C ALA A 289 -12.68 -28.81 -10.70
N SER A 290 -13.09 -27.77 -11.44
CA SER A 290 -14.33 -27.73 -12.21
C SER A 290 -14.43 -28.84 -13.28
N SER A 291 -13.36 -29.59 -13.55
CA SER A 291 -13.35 -30.80 -14.38
C SER A 291 -13.84 -32.10 -13.71
N GLY A 292 -14.18 -32.08 -12.41
CA GLY A 292 -14.68 -33.25 -11.68
C GLY A 292 -13.70 -33.87 -10.69
N GLY A 293 -12.74 -33.09 -10.18
CA GLY A 293 -11.72 -33.55 -9.23
C GLY A 293 -12.27 -33.86 -7.83
N SER A 294 -11.53 -34.66 -7.06
CA SER A 294 -11.98 -35.08 -5.72
C SER A 294 -12.02 -33.93 -4.71
N GLN A 295 -13.18 -33.73 -4.07
CA GLN A 295 -13.40 -32.78 -2.98
C GLN A 295 -12.39 -32.95 -1.84
N ILE A 296 -12.05 -34.20 -1.48
CA ILE A 296 -11.10 -34.50 -0.40
C ILE A 296 -9.71 -33.93 -0.74
N THR A 297 -9.27 -34.08 -1.99
CA THR A 297 -7.99 -33.50 -2.47
C THR A 297 -8.02 -31.97 -2.42
N LEU A 298 -9.12 -31.35 -2.84
CA LEU A 298 -9.27 -29.89 -2.88
C LEU A 298 -9.36 -29.24 -1.48
N PHE A 299 -10.09 -29.84 -0.53
CA PHE A 299 -10.10 -29.35 0.86
C PHE A 299 -8.80 -29.65 1.60
N SER A 300 -8.16 -30.81 1.36
CA SER A 300 -6.82 -31.11 1.91
C SER A 300 -5.77 -30.13 1.41
N TYR A 301 -5.83 -29.75 0.13
CA TYR A 301 -4.97 -28.73 -0.47
C TYR A 301 -5.13 -27.38 0.25
N PHE A 302 -6.35 -26.90 0.47
CA PHE A 302 -6.56 -25.63 1.18
C PHE A 302 -6.17 -25.70 2.66
N LEU A 303 -6.32 -26.86 3.31
CA LEU A 303 -5.88 -27.05 4.69
C LEU A 303 -4.36 -26.91 4.82
N LEU A 304 -3.61 -27.56 3.92
CA LEU A 304 -2.14 -27.46 3.84
C LEU A 304 -1.69 -26.04 3.46
N LEU A 305 -2.34 -25.40 2.49
CA LEU A 305 -2.05 -24.03 2.07
C LEU A 305 -2.26 -23.04 3.21
N ASN A 306 -3.33 -23.18 3.99
CA ASN A 306 -3.60 -22.32 5.14
C ASN A 306 -2.64 -22.56 6.30
N ALA A 307 -2.28 -23.81 6.60
CA ALA A 307 -1.23 -24.12 7.58
C ALA A 307 0.11 -23.46 7.19
N PHE A 308 0.46 -23.44 5.90
CA PHE A 308 1.63 -22.71 5.40
C PHE A 308 1.48 -21.18 5.50
N ILE A 309 0.33 -20.60 5.15
CA ILE A 309 0.06 -19.16 5.29
C ILE A 309 0.21 -18.70 6.74
N ILE A 310 -0.34 -19.46 7.69
CA ILE A 310 -0.24 -19.19 9.13
C ILE A 310 1.21 -19.34 9.61
N SER A 311 1.93 -20.36 9.14
CA SER A 311 3.35 -20.57 9.42
C SER A 311 4.22 -19.40 8.95
N VAL A 312 3.97 -18.82 7.76
CA VAL A 312 4.70 -17.63 7.30
C VAL A 312 4.26 -16.37 8.06
N ASN A 313 2.96 -16.24 8.37
CA ASN A 313 2.44 -15.13 9.17
C ASN A 313 3.07 -15.08 10.57
N TRP A 314 3.42 -16.22 11.16
CA TRP A 314 4.13 -16.32 12.45
C TRP A 314 5.41 -15.48 12.51
N PHE A 315 6.22 -15.56 11.45
CA PHE A 315 7.53 -14.88 11.39
C PHE A 315 7.44 -13.43 10.93
N LYS A 316 6.32 -12.99 10.33
CA LYS A 316 6.20 -11.67 9.69
C LYS A 316 5.05 -10.78 10.19
N GLY A 317 4.10 -11.30 10.96
CA GLY A 317 3.02 -10.51 11.57
C GLY A 317 2.06 -9.85 10.55
N TRP A 318 1.94 -10.40 9.35
CA TRP A 318 1.11 -9.83 8.28
C TRP A 318 -0.36 -10.25 8.45
N ARG A 319 -1.09 -9.55 9.33
CA ARG A 319 -2.53 -9.77 9.59
C ARG A 319 -3.39 -9.87 8.31
N GLU A 320 -3.06 -9.06 7.29
CA GLU A 320 -3.66 -9.07 5.94
C GLU A 320 -3.56 -10.44 5.25
N LEU A 321 -2.47 -11.17 5.47
CA LEU A 321 -2.16 -12.46 4.86
C LEU A 321 -3.09 -13.56 5.39
N ASN A 322 -3.26 -13.60 6.71
CA ASN A 322 -4.16 -14.53 7.39
C ASN A 322 -5.63 -14.22 7.06
N LEU A 323 -6.00 -12.93 7.07
CA LEU A 323 -7.34 -12.50 6.67
C LEU A 323 -7.64 -12.83 5.20
N SER A 324 -6.67 -12.68 4.30
CA SER A 324 -6.82 -13.08 2.89
C SER A 324 -7.09 -14.57 2.76
N GLY A 325 -6.30 -15.42 3.43
CA GLY A 325 -6.51 -16.87 3.44
C GLY A 325 -7.89 -17.26 3.97
N PHE A 326 -8.33 -16.65 5.06
CA PHE A 326 -9.67 -16.86 5.64
C PHE A 326 -10.79 -16.51 4.67
N ILE A 327 -10.72 -15.32 4.06
CA ILE A 327 -11.73 -14.86 3.10
C ILE A 327 -11.74 -15.74 1.84
N PHE A 328 -10.59 -16.14 1.29
CA PHE A 328 -10.56 -17.08 0.18
C PHE A 328 -11.17 -18.43 0.54
N THR A 329 -10.80 -18.99 1.70
CA THR A 329 -11.32 -20.30 2.17
C THR A 329 -12.83 -20.27 2.35
N LEU A 330 -13.38 -19.20 2.97
CA LEU A 330 -14.83 -19.02 3.11
C LEU A 330 -15.53 -18.84 1.76
N VAL A 331 -15.06 -17.94 0.89
CA VAL A 331 -15.72 -17.66 -0.41
C VAL A 331 -15.70 -18.89 -1.32
N ILE A 332 -14.60 -19.65 -1.32
CA ILE A 332 -14.48 -20.87 -2.12
C ILE A 332 -15.33 -22.00 -1.56
N GLY A 333 -15.27 -22.23 -0.24
CA GLY A 333 -16.10 -23.24 0.44
C GLY A 333 -17.60 -22.95 0.29
N MET A 334 -18.00 -21.69 0.39
CA MET A 334 -19.39 -21.25 0.19
C MET A 334 -19.84 -21.37 -1.28
N ASN A 335 -18.99 -21.02 -2.25
CA ASN A 335 -19.30 -21.22 -3.66
C ASN A 335 -19.42 -22.71 -4.02
N TRP A 336 -18.58 -23.57 -3.45
CA TRP A 336 -18.72 -25.02 -3.58
C TRP A 336 -20.03 -25.50 -2.92
N ALA A 337 -20.34 -25.03 -1.71
CA ALA A 337 -21.56 -25.41 -0.99
C ALA A 337 -22.85 -25.05 -1.76
N PHE A 338 -22.88 -23.91 -2.47
CA PHE A 338 -24.03 -23.53 -3.30
C PHE A 338 -24.12 -24.23 -4.66
N ARG A 339 -23.02 -24.79 -5.19
CA ARG A 339 -22.97 -25.33 -6.57
C ARG A 339 -22.80 -26.84 -6.67
N SER A 340 -22.31 -27.49 -5.62
CA SER A 340 -21.77 -28.85 -5.70
C SER A 340 -22.05 -29.74 -4.49
N TYR A 341 -22.58 -29.20 -3.39
CA TYR A 341 -22.91 -29.96 -2.19
C TYR A 341 -24.05 -30.95 -2.43
N GLN A 342 -23.81 -32.23 -2.11
CA GLN A 342 -24.83 -33.26 -2.01
C GLN A 342 -24.99 -33.72 -0.55
N PRO A 343 -26.15 -34.28 -0.14
CA PRO A 343 -26.35 -34.76 1.22
C PRO A 343 -25.33 -35.82 1.70
N GLY A 344 -24.72 -36.57 0.76
CA GLY A 344 -23.66 -37.52 1.06
C GLY A 344 -22.31 -36.88 1.44
N ASP A 345 -22.07 -35.62 1.06
CA ASP A 345 -20.81 -34.92 1.30
C ASP A 345 -20.76 -34.29 2.70
N PHE A 346 -21.86 -34.35 3.46
CA PHE A 346 -22.01 -33.76 4.80
C PHE A 346 -20.84 -34.08 5.76
N PRO A 347 -20.49 -35.34 6.06
CA PRO A 347 -19.46 -35.63 7.07
C PRO A 347 -18.06 -35.17 6.64
N ILE A 348 -17.75 -35.20 5.34
CA ILE A 348 -16.48 -34.70 4.79
C ILE A 348 -16.44 -33.17 4.93
N SER A 349 -17.52 -32.50 4.53
CA SER A 349 -17.65 -31.04 4.56
C SER A 349 -17.59 -30.49 5.98
N GLU A 350 -18.30 -31.12 6.92
CA GLU A 350 -18.29 -30.78 8.35
C GLU A 350 -16.89 -30.98 8.96
N THR A 351 -16.24 -32.12 8.70
CA THR A 351 -14.87 -32.40 9.18
C THR A 351 -13.89 -31.32 8.73
N PHE A 352 -13.91 -30.95 7.43
CA PHE A 352 -13.04 -29.89 6.92
C PHE A 352 -13.43 -28.50 7.44
N LEU A 353 -14.71 -28.19 7.62
CA LEU A 353 -15.17 -26.93 8.20
C LEU A 353 -14.70 -26.77 9.66
N ILE A 354 -14.79 -27.83 10.45
CA ILE A 354 -14.25 -27.89 11.83
C ILE A 354 -12.73 -27.71 11.82
N LEU A 355 -12.00 -28.37 10.90
CA LEU A 355 -10.55 -28.21 10.76
C LEU A 355 -10.15 -26.76 10.39
N PHE A 356 -10.84 -26.13 9.45
CA PHE A 356 -10.60 -24.72 9.11
C PHE A 356 -10.93 -23.79 10.28
N PHE A 357 -12.06 -24.00 10.97
CA PHE A 357 -12.45 -23.23 12.14
C PHE A 357 -11.40 -23.33 13.26
N LEU A 358 -10.98 -24.55 13.62
CA LEU A 358 -9.92 -24.79 14.60
C LEU A 358 -8.61 -24.10 14.19
N LEU A 359 -8.21 -24.22 12.93
CA LEU A 359 -6.97 -23.64 12.42
C LEU A 359 -6.93 -22.10 12.57
N TYR A 360 -8.01 -21.40 12.20
CA TYR A 360 -8.09 -19.94 12.37
C TYR A 360 -8.35 -19.50 13.81
N SER A 361 -9.17 -20.23 14.57
CA SER A 361 -9.49 -19.93 15.98
C SER A 361 -8.27 -20.13 16.90
N ALA A 362 -7.47 -21.18 16.66
CA ALA A 362 -6.24 -21.42 17.39
C ALA A 362 -5.14 -20.39 17.05
N THR A 363 -5.12 -19.83 15.84
CA THR A 363 -4.08 -18.89 15.38
C THR A 363 -3.77 -17.76 16.39
N PRO A 364 -4.73 -16.92 16.86
CA PRO A 364 -4.44 -15.88 17.84
C PRO A 364 -3.96 -16.42 19.20
N VAL A 365 -4.49 -17.56 19.65
CA VAL A 365 -4.07 -18.21 20.91
C VAL A 365 -2.62 -18.67 20.80
N LEU A 366 -2.27 -19.34 19.70
CA LEU A 366 -0.94 -19.87 19.42
C LEU A 366 0.09 -18.74 19.29
N PHE A 367 -0.23 -17.68 18.53
CA PHE A 367 0.63 -16.50 18.35
C PHE A 367 0.90 -15.77 19.66
N ASN A 368 -0.08 -15.76 20.59
CA ASN A 368 0.06 -15.14 21.91
C ASN A 368 0.89 -16.02 22.87
N LEU A 369 0.56 -17.31 22.98
CA LEU A 369 1.18 -18.26 23.90
C LEU A 369 2.68 -18.44 23.66
N PHE A 370 3.09 -18.51 22.39
CA PHE A 370 4.48 -18.75 21.99
C PHE A 370 5.23 -17.47 21.57
N ASN A 371 4.68 -16.27 21.87
CA ASN A 371 5.30 -14.96 21.59
C ASN A 371 5.86 -14.81 20.17
N ALA A 372 4.99 -14.94 19.16
CA ALA A 372 5.39 -14.93 17.75
C ALA A 372 6.28 -13.71 17.39
N PRO A 373 7.48 -13.91 16.79
CA PRO A 373 8.50 -12.87 16.64
C PRO A 373 8.13 -11.76 15.65
N GLY A 374 7.07 -11.96 14.84
CA GLY A 374 6.48 -10.91 14.00
C GLY A 374 5.65 -9.86 14.75
N ARG A 375 5.55 -9.93 16.08
CA ARG A 375 4.83 -8.93 16.92
C ARG A 375 5.48 -7.54 16.83
N LEU A 376 4.88 -6.63 16.06
CA LEU A 376 4.90 -5.23 16.46
C LEU A 376 4.06 -5.09 17.74
N SER A 377 4.61 -4.36 18.71
CA SER A 377 4.03 -4.18 20.04
C SER A 377 2.65 -3.50 19.99
N TRP A 378 1.69 -4.05 20.76
CA TRP A 378 0.40 -3.47 21.15
C TRP A 378 -0.57 -3.04 20.02
N GLY A 379 -1.75 -3.70 19.93
CA GLY A 379 -2.85 -3.18 19.11
C GLY A 379 -4.03 -4.13 18.81
N ASP A 380 -3.83 -5.44 18.76
CA ASP A 380 -4.85 -6.41 18.30
C ASP A 380 -5.91 -6.78 19.36
N GLY A 381 -6.59 -5.78 19.95
CA GLY A 381 -7.79 -5.98 20.80
C GLY A 381 -9.05 -6.37 20.02
N MET A 382 -9.00 -6.33 18.67
CA MET A 382 -10.16 -6.39 17.76
C MET A 382 -10.80 -7.78 17.59
N LEU A 383 -10.29 -8.80 18.30
CA LEU A 383 -10.90 -10.13 18.45
C LEU A 383 -11.18 -10.49 19.93
N LEU A 384 -10.89 -9.58 20.86
CA LEU A 384 -11.14 -9.72 22.30
C LEU A 384 -12.29 -8.81 22.77
N TYR A 385 -12.50 -7.69 22.07
CA TYR A 385 -13.65 -6.81 22.23
C TYR A 385 -14.20 -6.44 20.84
N GLY A 386 -15.29 -7.12 20.46
CA GLY A 386 -16.14 -6.80 19.31
C GLY A 386 -17.52 -6.37 19.79
#